data_AF-A0A2K4AI61-F1
#
_entry.id   AF-A0A2K4AI61-F1
#
_cell.length_a   1.000
_cell.length_b   1.000
_cell.length_c   1.000
_cell.angle_alpha   90.00
_cell.angle_beta   90.00
_cell.angle_gamma   90.00
#
_symmetry.space_group_name_H-M   'P 1'
#
loop_
_entity.id
_entity.type
_entity.pdbx_description
1 polymer ?
#
loop_
_entity_poly.entity_id
_entity_poly.type
_entity_poly.pdbx_seq_one_letter_code
_entity_poly.pdbx_strand_id
1 'polypeptide(L)'
;MSNKLDEINKMITAKHKQMDDLYDEKQEVKALIDENDELNHSIDQLYQHLGERYYSSNMASRMEQFRDEFHFAKRRSTEALYEQQQQIQHGIRKAEEEMIDLEMRRIIEIETVTKEENKWKL
;
A
#
# COMPACT_ATOMS: atom_id res chain seq x y z
N MET A 1 -27.00 9.26 28.23
CA MET A 1 -25.59 9.58 28.47
C MET A 1 -24.69 8.70 27.58
N SER A 2 -24.90 8.67 26.25
CA SER A 2 -24.29 7.62 25.37
C SER A 2 -23.78 8.11 24.00
N ASN A 3 -24.26 9.25 23.46
CA ASN A 3 -23.95 9.63 22.08
C ASN A 3 -22.45 9.75 21.77
N LYS A 4 -21.65 10.26 22.71
CA LYS A 4 -20.22 10.50 22.48
C LYS A 4 -19.40 9.20 22.46
N LEU A 5 -19.72 8.26 23.36
CA LEU A 5 -19.09 6.93 23.34
C LEU A 5 -19.50 6.16 22.08
N ASP A 6 -20.76 6.26 21.68
CA ASP A 6 -21.26 5.65 20.44
C ASP A 6 -20.62 6.25 19.18
N GLU A 7 -20.39 7.56 19.16
CA GLU A 7 -19.65 8.25 18.09
C GLU A 7 -18.20 7.79 18.02
N ILE A 8 -17.51 7.66 19.16
CA ILE A 8 -16.13 7.14 19.20
C ILE A 8 -16.07 5.70 18.69
N ASN A 9 -17.01 4.85 19.11
CA ASN A 9 -17.08 3.47 18.63
C ASN A 9 -17.30 3.41 17.11
N LYS A 10 -18.17 4.27 16.55
CA LYS A 10 -18.37 4.36 15.09
C LYS A 10 -17.09 4.78 14.36
N MET A 11 -16.35 5.76 14.91
CA MET A 11 -15.08 6.18 14.34
C MET A 11 -14.05 5.04 14.36
N ILE A 12 -13.96 4.29 15.45
CA ILE A 12 -13.07 3.12 15.57
C ILE A 12 -13.44 2.04 14.54
N THR A 13 -14.73 1.73 14.37
CA THR A 13 -15.17 0.76 13.35
C THR A 13 -14.81 1.23 11.94
N ALA A 14 -15.03 2.52 11.63
CA ALA A 14 -14.67 3.07 10.34
C ALA A 14 -13.16 3.04 10.09
N LYS A 15 -12.35 3.28 11.14
CA LYS A 15 -10.89 3.18 11.04
C LYS A 15 -10.38 1.77 10.86
N HIS A 16 -10.97 0.77 11.52
CA HIS A 16 -10.61 -0.64 11.29
C HIS A 16 -10.82 -0.99 9.82
N LYS A 17 -11.98 -0.64 9.26
CA LYS A 17 -12.26 -0.86 7.84
C LYS A 17 -11.22 -0.17 6.94
N GLN A 18 -10.88 1.08 7.22
CA GLN A 18 -9.85 1.79 6.45
C GLN A 18 -8.49 1.09 6.53
N MET A 19 -8.12 0.54 7.69
CA MET A 19 -6.88 -0.23 7.84
C MET A 19 -6.93 -1.53 7.05
N ASP A 20 -8.04 -2.26 7.10
CA ASP A 20 -8.25 -3.48 6.31
C ASP A 20 -8.10 -3.19 4.81
N ASP A 21 -8.77 -2.14 4.30
CA ASP A 21 -8.68 -1.72 2.90
C ASP A 21 -7.22 -1.41 2.50
N LEU A 22 -6.43 -0.76 3.39
CA LEU A 22 -5.01 -0.47 3.14
C LEU A 22 -4.12 -1.73 3.16
N TYR A 23 -4.43 -2.72 4.00
CA TYR A 23 -3.70 -3.98 4.01
C TYR A 23 -3.99 -4.82 2.78
N ASP A 24 -5.25 -4.82 2.31
CA ASP A 24 -5.64 -5.44 1.05
C ASP A 24 -4.91 -4.79 -0.12
N GLU A 25 -4.92 -3.44 -0.22
CA GLU A 25 -4.18 -2.72 -1.27
C GLU A 25 -2.67 -3.02 -1.23
N LYS A 26 -2.08 -3.11 -0.03
CA LYS A 26 -0.67 -3.49 0.15
C LYS A 26 -0.39 -4.87 -0.43
N GLN A 27 -1.30 -5.82 -0.25
CA GLN A 27 -1.15 -7.18 -0.77
C GLN A 27 -1.27 -7.20 -2.30
N GLU A 28 -2.22 -6.46 -2.86
CA GLU A 28 -2.38 -6.31 -4.31
C GLU A 28 -1.15 -5.67 -4.96
N VAL A 29 -0.65 -4.55 -4.42
CA VAL A 29 0.56 -3.89 -4.94
C VAL A 29 1.78 -4.79 -4.85
N LYS A 30 1.89 -5.61 -3.79
CA LYS A 30 2.97 -6.59 -3.70
C LYS A 30 2.88 -7.62 -4.83
N ALA A 31 1.69 -8.16 -5.11
CA ALA A 31 1.50 -9.11 -6.21
C ALA A 31 1.85 -8.48 -7.57
N LEU A 32 1.50 -7.21 -7.77
CA LEU A 32 1.87 -6.46 -8.99
C LEU A 32 3.38 -6.23 -9.12
N ILE A 33 4.10 -6.01 -8.01
CA ILE A 33 5.56 -5.93 -8.02
C ILE A 33 6.17 -7.26 -8.44
N ASP A 34 5.69 -8.36 -7.83
CA ASP A 34 6.18 -9.71 -8.15
C ASP A 34 5.94 -10.05 -9.63
N GLU A 35 4.74 -9.78 -10.16
CA GLU A 35 4.41 -9.98 -11.59
C GLU A 35 5.24 -9.09 -12.52
N ASN A 36 5.43 -7.82 -12.18
CA ASN A 36 6.26 -6.89 -12.96
C ASN A 36 7.72 -7.38 -13.01
N ASP A 37 8.27 -7.88 -11.90
CA ASP A 37 9.62 -8.42 -11.85
C ASP A 37 9.78 -9.68 -12.71
N GLU A 38 8.81 -10.60 -12.67
CA GLU A 38 8.79 -11.80 -13.54
C GLU A 38 8.70 -11.44 -15.03
N LEU A 39 7.83 -10.50 -15.39
CA LEU A 39 7.66 -10.03 -16.76
C LEU A 39 8.93 -9.34 -17.26
N ASN A 40 9.52 -8.48 -16.43
CA ASN A 40 10.77 -7.81 -16.76
C ASN A 40 11.92 -8.79 -16.98
N HIS A 41 12.03 -9.82 -16.13
CA HIS A 41 13.02 -10.87 -16.29
C HIS A 41 12.85 -11.64 -17.60
N SER A 42 11.60 -11.98 -17.94
CA SER A 42 11.27 -12.70 -19.18
C SER A 42 11.62 -11.87 -20.43
N ILE A 43 11.37 -10.56 -20.39
CA ILE A 43 11.69 -9.66 -21.51
C ILE A 43 13.21 -9.44 -21.63
N ASP A 44 13.93 -9.32 -20.51
CA ASP A 44 15.40 -9.24 -20.51
C ASP A 44 16.02 -10.49 -21.20
N GLN A 45 15.52 -11.69 -20.88
CA GLN A 45 15.94 -12.93 -21.55
C GLN A 45 15.64 -12.92 -23.06
N LEU A 46 14.46 -12.44 -23.45
CA LEU A 46 14.08 -12.32 -24.85
C LEU A 46 15.02 -11.37 -25.60
N TYR A 47 15.37 -10.22 -25.04
CA TYR A 47 16.34 -9.30 -25.64
C TYR A 47 17.73 -9.89 -25.74
N GLN A 48 18.16 -10.67 -24.74
CA GLN A 48 19.44 -11.38 -24.82
C GLN A 48 19.47 -12.34 -26.02
N HIS A 49 18.43 -13.18 -26.17
CA HIS A 49 18.34 -14.12 -27.30
C HIS A 49 18.23 -13.43 -28.66
N LEU A 50 17.47 -12.32 -28.74
CA LEU A 50 17.37 -11.53 -29.97
C LEU A 50 18.70 -10.84 -30.31
N GLY A 51 19.41 -10.34 -29.30
CA GLY A 51 20.74 -9.76 -29.45
C GLY A 51 21.74 -10.76 -30.01
N GLU A 52 21.79 -11.97 -29.46
CA GLU A 52 22.64 -13.07 -29.95
C GLU A 52 22.31 -13.45 -31.40
N ARG A 53 21.01 -13.58 -31.72
CA ARG A 53 20.55 -14.01 -33.05
C ARG A 53 20.80 -12.98 -34.14
N TYR A 54 20.66 -11.70 -33.83
CA TYR A 54 20.68 -10.61 -34.82
C TYR A 54 21.92 -9.72 -34.75
N TYR A 55 22.92 -10.09 -33.94
CA TYR A 55 24.13 -9.30 -33.66
C TYR A 55 24.84 -8.73 -34.90
N SER A 56 24.94 -9.51 -35.99
CA SER A 56 25.62 -9.14 -37.22
C SER A 56 24.70 -8.63 -38.34
N SER A 57 23.41 -8.45 -38.05
CA SER A 57 22.42 -8.03 -39.03
C SER A 57 22.13 -6.52 -38.95
N ASN A 58 21.55 -5.96 -40.02
CA ASN A 58 21.03 -4.59 -40.02
C ASN A 58 19.91 -4.35 -38.96
N MET A 59 19.47 -5.40 -38.26
CA MET A 59 18.48 -5.34 -37.18
C MET A 59 19.09 -4.98 -35.83
N ALA A 60 20.42 -5.06 -35.67
CA ALA A 60 21.11 -4.84 -34.39
C ALA A 60 20.78 -3.45 -33.79
N SER A 61 20.87 -2.38 -34.58
CA SER A 61 20.58 -1.02 -34.11
C SER A 61 19.11 -0.82 -33.71
N ARG A 62 18.17 -1.49 -34.40
CA ARG A 62 16.74 -1.45 -34.02
C ARG A 62 16.49 -2.21 -32.72
N MET A 63 17.18 -3.32 -32.50
CA MET A 63 17.08 -4.10 -31.26
C MET A 63 17.66 -3.35 -30.07
N GLU A 64 18.76 -2.61 -30.27
CA GLU A 64 19.32 -1.72 -29.26
C GLU A 64 18.33 -0.63 -28.85
N GLN A 65 17.69 0.04 -29.82
CA GLN A 65 16.67 1.05 -29.53
C GLN A 65 15.49 0.46 -28.73
N PHE A 66 14.95 -0.70 -29.14
CA PHE A 66 13.84 -1.32 -28.41
C PHE A 66 14.23 -1.74 -26.98
N ARG A 67 15.45 -2.23 -26.78
CA ARG A 67 15.99 -2.56 -25.46
C ARG A 67 16.03 -1.32 -24.57
N ASP A 68 16.49 -0.18 -25.09
CA ASP A 68 16.58 1.06 -24.33
C ASP A 68 15.19 1.61 -23.97
N GLU A 69 14.24 1.59 -24.91
CA GLU A 69 12.84 1.94 -24.67
C GLU A 69 12.20 1.03 -23.60
N PHE A 70 12.49 -0.28 -23.65
CA PHE A 70 12.03 -1.22 -22.64
C PHE A 70 12.63 -0.94 -21.27
N HIS A 71 13.94 -0.72 -21.15
CA HIS A 71 14.57 -0.39 -19.87
C HIS A 71 14.02 0.91 -19.27
N PHE A 72 13.71 1.89 -20.11
CA PHE A 72 13.03 3.11 -19.67
C PHE A 72 11.63 2.82 -19.12
N ALA A 73 10.83 2.01 -19.83
CA ALA A 73 9.49 1.62 -19.39
C ALA A 73 9.54 0.80 -18.09
N LYS A 74 10.42 -0.20 -18.01
CA LYS A 74 10.70 -1.02 -16.83
C LYS A 74 11.01 -0.15 -15.61
N ARG A 75 11.96 0.79 -15.75
CA ARG A 75 12.32 1.69 -14.66
C ARG A 75 11.12 2.47 -14.15
N ARG A 76 10.35 3.06 -15.07
CA ARG A 76 9.17 3.88 -14.72
C ARG A 76 8.06 3.06 -14.05
N SER A 77 7.76 1.86 -14.54
CA SER A 77 6.73 1.01 -13.92
C SER A 77 7.16 0.54 -12.53
N THR A 78 8.41 0.12 -12.39
CA THR A 78 8.98 -0.29 -11.11
C THR A 78 8.97 0.86 -10.10
N GLU A 79 9.45 2.05 -10.47
CA GLU A 79 9.44 3.24 -9.60
C GLU A 79 8.02 3.57 -9.11
N ALA A 80 7.02 3.56 -10.00
CA ALA A 80 5.63 3.85 -9.64
C ALA A 80 5.05 2.83 -8.64
N LEU A 81 5.32 1.54 -8.81
CA LEU A 81 4.84 0.49 -7.88
C LEU A 81 5.48 0.63 -6.49
N TYR A 82 6.79 0.92 -6.43
CA TYR A 82 7.47 1.14 -5.16
C TYR A 82 7.02 2.43 -4.47
N GLU A 83 6.76 3.50 -5.22
CA GLU A 83 6.17 4.72 -4.67
C GLU A 83 4.78 4.45 -4.07
N GLN A 84 3.92 3.71 -4.78
CA GLN A 84 2.61 3.34 -4.26
C GLN A 84 2.73 2.47 -3.00
N GLN A 85 3.64 1.49 -2.99
CA GLN A 85 3.91 0.67 -1.80
C GLN A 85 4.33 1.54 -0.59
N GLN A 86 5.19 2.54 -0.80
CA GLN A 86 5.61 3.45 0.26
C GLN A 86 4.46 4.32 0.76
N GLN A 87 3.60 4.81 -0.14
CA GLN A 87 2.42 5.60 0.22
C GLN A 87 1.44 4.79 1.08
N ILE A 88 1.17 3.53 0.69
CA ILE A 88 0.31 2.63 1.47
C ILE A 88 0.93 2.37 2.85
N GLN A 89 2.23 2.08 2.92
CA GLN A 89 2.91 1.88 4.21
C GLN A 89 2.82 3.12 5.11
N HIS A 90 2.95 4.31 4.55
CA HIS A 90 2.77 5.55 5.31
C HIS A 90 1.32 5.72 5.77
N GLY A 91 0.35 5.43 4.90
CA GLY A 91 -1.07 5.44 5.21
C GLY A 91 -1.44 4.50 6.37
N ILE A 92 -0.89 3.29 6.37
CA ILE A 92 -1.08 2.30 7.44
C ILE A 92 -0.57 2.85 8.78
N ARG A 93 0.68 3.34 8.83
CA ARG A 93 1.24 3.90 10.07
C ARG A 93 0.39 5.05 10.62
N LYS A 94 -0.05 5.94 9.74
CA LYS A 94 -0.91 7.06 10.14
C LYS A 94 -2.27 6.57 10.67
N ALA A 95 -2.86 5.57 10.03
CA ALA A 95 -4.12 4.99 10.50
C ALA A 95 -3.97 4.28 11.85
N GLU A 96 -2.84 3.59 12.09
CA GLU A 96 -2.48 2.98 13.37
C GLU A 96 -2.35 4.03 14.48
N GLU A 97 -1.65 5.14 14.21
CA GLU A 97 -1.52 6.26 15.16
C GLU A 97 -2.90 6.87 15.51
N GLU A 98 -3.73 7.14 14.50
CA GLU A 98 -5.09 7.66 14.69
C GLU A 98 -5.98 6.67 15.48
N MET A 99 -5.79 5.36 15.31
CA MET A 99 -6.51 4.34 16.05
C MET A 99 -6.15 4.35 17.54
N ILE A 100 -4.85 4.47 17.86
CA ILE A 100 -4.37 4.57 19.24
C ILE A 100 -5.02 5.78 19.93
N ASP A 101 -5.03 6.94 19.25
CA ASP A 101 -5.68 8.15 19.77
C ASP A 101 -7.18 7.96 20.02
N LEU A 102 -7.89 7.26 19.13
CA LEU A 102 -9.31 6.97 19.29
C LEU A 102 -9.58 6.03 20.48
N GLU A 103 -8.77 4.99 20.66
CA GLU A 103 -8.90 4.08 21.81
C GLU A 103 -8.60 4.79 23.14
N MET A 104 -7.60 5.68 23.17
CA MET A 104 -7.35 6.52 24.36
C MET A 104 -8.55 7.40 24.70
N ARG A 105 -9.16 8.06 23.68
CA ARG A 105 -10.38 8.87 23.88
C ARG A 105 -11.55 8.02 24.38
N ARG A 106 -11.71 6.80 23.85
CA ARG A 106 -12.74 5.85 24.27
C ARG A 106 -12.58 5.49 25.75
N ILE A 107 -11.37 5.18 26.19
CA ILE A 107 -11.06 4.84 27.59
C ILE A 107 -11.44 6.00 28.52
N ILE A 108 -11.04 7.23 28.19
CA ILE A 108 -11.35 8.43 28.98
C ILE A 108 -12.87 8.64 29.09
N GLU A 109 -13.60 8.45 27.99
CA GLU A 109 -15.06 8.60 27.98
C GLU A 109 -15.73 7.53 28.84
N ILE A 110 -15.29 6.26 28.75
CA ILE A 110 -15.79 5.17 29.60
C ILE A 110 -15.58 5.49 31.08
N GLU A 111 -14.39 5.95 31.46
CA GLU A 111 -14.11 6.35 32.84
C GLU A 111 -15.01 7.49 33.32
N THR A 112 -15.27 8.46 32.44
CA THR A 112 -16.11 9.62 32.75
C THR A 112 -17.56 9.19 33.01
N VAL A 113 -18.13 8.41 32.09
CA VAL A 113 -19.49 7.87 32.23
C VAL A 113 -19.60 7.01 33.49
N THR A 114 -18.63 6.13 33.73
CA THR A 114 -18.62 5.26 34.92
C THR A 114 -18.56 6.06 36.23
N LYS A 115 -17.73 7.12 36.29
CA LYS A 115 -17.65 8.01 37.46
C LYS A 115 -18.95 8.77 37.68
N GLU A 116 -19.61 9.24 36.62
CA GLU A 116 -20.91 9.90 36.71
C GLU A 116 -22.00 8.95 37.20
N GLU A 117 -22.10 7.75 36.65
CA GLU A 117 -23.07 6.75 37.10
C GLU A 117 -22.91 6.38 38.58
N ASN A 118 -21.67 6.29 39.07
CA ASN A 118 -21.39 5.99 40.48
C ASN A 118 -21.76 7.14 41.43
N LYS A 119 -21.75 8.40 40.98
CA LYS A 119 -22.20 9.54 41.80
C LYS A 119 -23.70 9.52 42.07
N TRP A 120 -24.50 8.95 41.17
CA TRP A 120 -25.96 8.86 41.31
C TRP A 120 -26.43 7.62 42.06
N LYS A 121 -25.51 6.74 42.46
CA LYS A 121 -25.79 5.50 43.24
C LYS A 121 -25.47 5.64 44.74
N LEU A 122 -24.90 6.77 45.17
CA LEU A 122 -24.61 7.14 46.57
C LEU A 122 -25.57 8.24 47.03
#